data_AF-A0A1I2CR20-F1
#
_entry.id   AF-A0A1I2CR20-F1
#
_cell.length_a   1.000
_cell.length_b   1.000
_cell.length_c   1.000
_cell.angle_alpha   90.00
_cell.angle_beta   90.00
_cell.angle_gamma   90.00
#
_symmetry.space_group_name_H-M   'P 1'
#
loop_
_entity.id
_entity.type
_entity.pdbx_description
1 polymer ?
#
loop_
_entity_poly.entity_id
_entity_poly.type
_entity_poly.pdbx_seq_one_letter_code
_entity_poly.pdbx_strand_id
1 'polypeptide(L)' 'MAILASYMVNKEQREGLADYLTTKVFKDAEGQEVYPDSADVNGFALFMERYTEGLAIEQAAVDHFVENWKK' A
#
# COMPACT_ATOMS: atom_id res chain seq x y z
N MET A 1 -13.54 5.43 -20.79
CA MET A 1 -12.38 6.31 -21.11
C MET A 1 -11.49 6.33 -19.87
N ALA A 2 -10.18 6.10 -20.00
CA ALA A 2 -9.27 6.16 -18.85
C ALA A 2 -9.10 7.61 -18.36
N ILE A 3 -8.98 7.82 -17.04
CA ILE A 3 -8.90 9.16 -16.42
C ILE A 3 -7.76 9.99 -17.01
N LEU A 4 -6.58 9.39 -17.21
CA LEU A 4 -5.43 10.09 -17.78
C LEU A 4 -5.68 10.53 -19.24
N ALA A 5 -6.33 9.69 -20.05
CA ALA A 5 -6.70 10.06 -21.41
C ALA A 5 -7.73 11.20 -21.42
N SER A 6 -8.69 11.17 -20.49
CA SER A 6 -9.67 12.25 -20.32
C SER A 6 -9.01 13.58 -19.91
N TYR A 7 -8.05 13.55 -19.01
CA TYR A 7 -7.28 14.74 -18.61
C TYR A 7 -6.53 15.34 -19.81
N MET A 8 -5.91 14.52 -20.64
CA MET A 8 -5.16 15.02 -21.81
C MET A 8 -6.03 15.74 -22.84
N VAL A 9 -7.31 15.37 -22.94
CA VAL A 9 -8.27 15.98 -23.88
C VAL A 9 -9.01 17.18 -23.27
N ASN A 10 -9.36 17.11 -21.98
CA ASN A 10 -10.33 18.04 -21.37
C ASN A 10 -9.71 19.05 -20.39
N LYS A 11 -8.40 19.00 -20.14
CA LYS A 11 -7.74 19.97 -19.24
C LYS A 11 -7.77 21.39 -19.81
N GLU A 12 -7.85 22.36 -18.91
CA GLU A 12 -7.65 23.76 -19.24
C GLU A 12 -6.17 24.11 -19.42
N GLN A 13 -5.91 25.29 -19.96
CA GLN A 13 -4.56 25.75 -20.20
C GLN A 13 -3.83 25.95 -18.87
N ARG A 14 -2.76 25.17 -18.66
CA ARG A 14 -1.96 25.12 -17.42
C ARG A 14 -2.67 24.50 -16.21
N GLU A 15 -3.80 23.82 -16.40
CA GLU A 15 -4.42 23.04 -15.33
C GLU A 15 -3.58 21.81 -14.99
N GLY A 16 -3.26 21.64 -13.70
CA GLY A 16 -2.56 20.46 -13.20
C GLY A 16 -3.50 19.25 -13.04
N LEU A 17 -2.93 18.04 -13.04
CA LEU A 17 -3.73 16.82 -12.90
C LEU A 17 -4.50 16.79 -11.56
N ALA A 18 -3.87 17.20 -10.47
CA ALA A 18 -4.51 17.22 -9.15
C ALA A 18 -5.75 18.13 -9.12
N ASP A 19 -5.65 19.32 -9.71
CA ASP A 19 -6.76 20.27 -9.78
C ASP A 19 -7.88 19.75 -10.68
N TYR A 20 -7.55 19.18 -11.84
CA TYR A 20 -8.51 18.54 -12.73
C TYR A 20 -9.27 17.41 -12.03
N LEU A 21 -8.57 16.52 -11.31
CA LEU A 21 -9.20 15.44 -10.57
C LEU A 21 -10.13 15.98 -9.48
N THR A 22 -9.66 16.95 -8.69
CA THR A 22 -10.41 17.50 -7.57
C THR A 22 -11.66 18.27 -8.02
N THR A 23 -11.53 19.08 -9.07
CA THR A 23 -12.58 20.06 -9.45
C THR A 23 -13.51 19.58 -10.56
N LYS A 24 -13.08 18.61 -11.38
CA LYS A 24 -13.86 18.13 -12.54
C LYS A 24 -14.23 16.65 -12.48
N VAL A 25 -13.40 15.81 -11.88
CA VAL A 25 -13.66 14.36 -11.81
C VAL A 25 -14.35 13.95 -10.52
N PHE A 26 -13.86 14.44 -9.37
CA PHE A 26 -14.29 14.03 -8.04
C PHE A 26 -14.99 15.14 -7.25
N LYS A 27 -15.34 16.26 -7.89
CA LYS A 27 -15.94 17.43 -7.23
C LYS A 27 -17.15 17.07 -6.37
N ASP A 28 -18.02 16.21 -6.89
CA ASP A 28 -19.26 15.80 -6.24
C ASP A 28 -19.15 14.35 -5.70
N ALA A 29 -17.93 13.82 -5.60
CA ALA A 29 -17.71 12.48 -5.07
C ALA A 29 -17.74 12.51 -3.53
N GLU A 30 -18.65 11.75 -2.94
CA GLU A 30 -18.67 11.52 -1.50
C GLU A 30 -17.66 10.41 -1.15
N GLY A 31 -16.69 10.75 -0.32
CA GLY A 31 -15.74 9.80 0.26
C GLY A 31 -16.12 9.47 1.69
N GLN A 32 -15.98 8.21 2.08
CA GLN A 32 -16.03 7.80 3.48
C GLN A 32 -14.63 7.46 3.95
N GLU A 33 -14.18 8.13 5.01
CA GLU A 33 -12.97 7.75 5.72
C GLU A 33 -13.30 6.72 6.79
N VAL A 34 -12.51 5.65 6.84
CA VAL A 34 -12.64 4.60 7.86
C VAL A 34 -11.31 4.52 8.60
N TYR A 35 -11.35 4.84 9.88
CA TYR A 35 -10.19 4.72 10.74
C TYR A 35 -10.01 3.26 11.18
N PRO A 36 -8.76 2.78 11.28
CA PRO A 36 -8.50 1.45 11.81
C PRO A 36 -8.88 1.37 13.28
N ASP A 37 -9.30 0.20 13.73
CA ASP A 37 -9.53 -0.05 15.16
C ASP A 37 -8.18 -0.02 15.89
N SER A 38 -8.12 0.71 17.01
CA SER A 38 -6.91 0.79 17.84
C SER A 38 -6.42 -0.57 18.34
N ALA A 39 -7.32 -1.52 18.58
CA ALA A 39 -6.98 -2.89 18.97
C ALA A 39 -6.27 -3.63 17.84
N ASP A 40 -6.75 -3.45 16.59
CA ASP A 40 -6.11 -4.02 15.41
C ASP A 40 -4.73 -3.41 15.18
N VAL A 41 -4.59 -2.07 15.30
CA VAL A 41 -3.29 -1.38 15.16
C VAL A 41 -2.27 -1.94 16.15
N ASN A 42 -2.65 -2.04 17.42
CA ASN A 42 -1.76 -2.56 18.46
C ASN A 42 -1.46 -4.06 18.27
N GLY A 43 -2.46 -4.84 17.86
CA GLY A 43 -2.31 -6.26 17.55
C GLY A 43 -1.33 -6.50 16.40
N PHE A 44 -1.47 -5.74 15.32
CA PHE A 44 -0.55 -5.81 14.17
C PHE A 44 0.86 -5.36 14.54
N ALA A 45 1.02 -4.30 15.35
CA ALA A 45 2.34 -3.87 15.81
C ALA A 45 3.07 -4.99 16.59
N LEU A 46 2.37 -5.64 17.53
CA LEU A 46 2.91 -6.77 18.29
C LEU A 46 3.18 -7.99 17.40
N PHE A 47 2.32 -8.25 16.42
CA PHE A 47 2.57 -9.30 15.42
C PHE A 47 3.86 -9.01 14.64
N MET A 48 4.07 -7.77 14.18
CA MET A 48 5.24 -7.38 13.39
C MET A 48 6.55 -7.49 14.18
N GLU A 49 6.52 -7.17 15.48
CA GLU A 49 7.66 -7.38 16.39
C GLU A 49 8.06 -8.87 16.40
N ARG A 50 7.10 -9.74 16.73
CA ARG A 50 7.32 -11.19 16.80
C ARG A 50 7.71 -11.81 15.46
N TYR A 51 7.09 -11.35 14.38
CA TYR A 51 7.39 -11.81 13.03
C TYR A 51 8.86 -11.50 12.69
N THR A 52 9.31 -10.28 13.00
CA THR A 52 10.70 -9.86 12.75
C THR A 52 11.69 -10.66 13.58
N GLU A 53 11.40 -10.91 14.86
CA GLU A 53 12.22 -11.79 15.71
C GLU A 53 12.28 -13.22 15.16
N GLY A 54 11.18 -13.70 14.57
CA GLY A 54 11.09 -15.03 13.94
C GLY A 54 11.94 -15.20 12.68
N LEU A 55 12.30 -14.12 11.99
CA LEU A 55 13.08 -14.19 10.73
C LEU A 55 14.42 -14.90 10.91
N ALA A 56 15.07 -14.76 12.06
CA ALA A 56 16.33 -15.45 12.34
C ALA A 56 16.16 -16.99 12.39
N ILE A 57 15.01 -17.45 12.87
CA ILE A 57 14.67 -18.88 12.91
C ILE A 57 14.40 -19.39 11.49
N GLU A 58 13.63 -18.64 10.70
CA GLU A 58 13.37 -18.98 9.29
C GLU A 58 14.67 -19.04 8.48
N GLN A 59 15.56 -18.06 8.66
CA GLN A 59 16.88 -18.05 8.02
C GLN A 59 17.71 -19.27 8.40
N ALA A 60 17.81 -19.59 9.70
CA ALA A 60 18.56 -20.75 10.17
C ALA A 60 18.00 -22.07 9.59
N ALA A 61 16.68 -22.19 9.47
CA ALA A 61 16.05 -23.36 8.87
C ALA A 61 16.44 -23.52 7.39
N VAL A 62 16.44 -22.41 6.62
CA VAL A 62 16.87 -22.42 5.21
C VAL A 62 18.36 -22.76 5.10
N ASP A 63 19.21 -22.16 5.92
CA ASP A 63 20.66 -22.40 5.89
C ASP A 63 20.99 -23.88 6.17
N HIS A 64 20.35 -24.48 7.18
CA HIS A 64 20.50 -25.91 7.46
C HIS A 64 19.96 -26.80 6.33
N PHE A 65 18.82 -26.44 5.75
CA PHE A 65 18.25 -27.18 4.62
C PHE A 65 19.21 -27.18 3.41
N VAL A 66 19.79 -26.02 3.08
CA VAL A 66 20.75 -25.86 1.98
C VAL A 66 22.08 -26.54 2.27
N GLU A 67 22.60 -26.48 3.51
CA GLU A 67 23.83 -27.18 3.89
C GLU A 67 23.68 -28.71 3.74
N ASN A 68 22.54 -29.26 4.18
CA ASN A 68 22.28 -30.70 4.10
C ASN A 68 22.11 -31.19 2.65
N TRP A 69 21.65 -30.35 1.73
CA TRP A 69 21.55 -30.70 0.31
C TRP A 69 22.90 -30.70 -0.43
N LYS A 70 23.92 -30.03 0.12
CA LYS A 70 25.26 -29.93 -0.48
C LYS A 70 26.22 -31.06 -0.05
N LYS A 71 25.81 -31.92 0.89
CA LYS A 71 26.54 -33.13 1.32
C LYS A 71 25.98 -34.34 0.59
#